data_AF-A0A7Y5JPG1-F1
#
_entry.id   AF-A0A7Y5JPG1-F1
#
_cell.length_a   1.000
_cell.length_b   1.000
_cell.length_c   1.000
_cell.angle_alpha   90.00
_cell.angle_beta   90.00
_cell.angle_gamma   90.00
#
_symmetry.space_group_name_H-M   'P 1'
#
loop_
_entity.id
_entity.type
_entity.pdbx_description
1 polymer ?
#
loop_
_entity_poly.entity_id
_entity_poly.type
_entity_poly.pdbx_seq_one_letter_code
_entity_poly.pdbx_strand_id
1 'polypeptide(L)'
;MINPSSTLLAAALPVDPPSLYWAIPFALILLQIAIWPLVNHKFWERYYPWLVVPLGAVVALYYWFGRGATVQLGHVGHEYFSFIALIGSLYVVAGGMLVAMTGRLTPHQNLFILGVGAVLANVIGTTGASMILIRPFMRGNEWRFKKYHIAFFIFIVSNCGGALTPIGDPPLFLGYLRGVPFFWVFEVLWYKWLLGVSVLLGLFYWVDRREFMSHDVREREAAMLVDHFRVRGLINIPFLLIIIGAAFVQKPLFLREFIMIGAAAASYFLTPNEIHSRNNFNWHPVKEVAVLFLGIFAAMMPALDWLSANASSLGIQSATQFYWLTGSLSAMLDNAPTYLNFLTTAMGQYGADVGSRADVLQFAISHPDLLRTISIAAVFFGAMTYIGNGPNFMVKAIVEHEKLPTPTFIEYVWRYAIPFLLPVLILTWFLVI
;
A
#
# COMPACT_ATOMS: atom_id res chain seq x y z
N MET A 1 14.30 47.09 -8.42
CA MET A 1 13.72 47.10 -7.06
C MET A 1 13.77 45.69 -6.54
N ILE A 2 14.64 45.45 -5.57
CA ILE A 2 14.97 44.12 -5.01
C ILE A 2 13.85 43.77 -4.02
N ASN A 3 13.15 42.67 -4.27
CA ASN A 3 12.10 42.17 -3.39
C ASN A 3 12.75 41.61 -2.11
N PRO A 4 12.49 42.16 -0.91
CA PRO A 4 13.17 41.76 0.32
C PRO A 4 12.63 40.46 0.94
N SER A 5 11.90 39.64 0.18
CA SER A 5 11.30 38.38 0.65
C SER A 5 12.08 37.12 0.24
N SER A 6 13.22 37.24 -0.45
CA SER A 6 14.04 36.11 -0.90
C SER A 6 15.13 35.67 0.10
N THR A 7 15.18 36.23 1.31
CA THR A 7 16.24 35.98 2.31
C THR A 7 15.87 34.95 3.39
N LEU A 8 14.72 34.28 3.30
CA LEU A 8 14.34 33.17 4.18
C LEU A 8 14.56 31.77 3.56
N LEU A 9 15.13 31.70 2.35
CA LEU A 9 15.41 30.46 1.61
C LEU A 9 16.91 30.17 1.53
N ALA A 10 17.63 30.45 2.61
CA ALA A 10 18.98 29.97 2.84
C ALA A 10 19.03 29.25 4.20
N ALA A 11 18.21 28.21 4.36
CA ALA A 11 18.46 27.23 5.39
C ALA A 11 19.67 26.40 4.92
N ALA A 12 20.82 26.67 5.55
CA ALA A 12 22.07 25.99 5.29
C ALA A 12 21.90 24.46 5.36
N LEU A 13 22.42 23.76 4.35
CA LEU A 13 23.03 22.44 4.54
C LEU A 13 24.55 22.66 4.53
N PRO A 14 25.34 21.92 5.33
CA PRO A 14 25.04 20.57 5.82
C PRO A 14 25.09 20.49 7.36
N VAL A 15 24.02 19.97 7.98
CA VAL A 15 24.25 19.21 9.23
C VAL A 15 24.74 17.86 8.74
N ASP A 16 25.96 17.46 9.11
CA ASP A 16 26.50 16.14 8.81
C ASP A 16 25.40 15.07 8.97
N PRO A 17 25.28 14.11 8.04
CA PRO A 17 24.26 13.09 8.12
C PRO A 17 24.27 12.46 9.51
N PRO A 18 23.11 12.21 10.13
CA PRO A 18 23.09 11.62 11.46
C PRO A 18 23.83 10.29 11.41
N SER A 19 24.52 9.95 12.50
CA SER A 19 25.14 8.62 12.61
C SER A 19 24.09 7.53 12.33
N LEU A 20 24.49 6.45 11.67
CA LEU A 20 23.63 5.30 11.36
C LEU A 20 22.94 4.72 12.60
N TYR A 21 23.50 4.92 13.80
CA TYR A 21 22.85 4.52 15.06
C TYR A 21 21.47 5.17 15.26
N TRP A 22 21.22 6.35 14.70
CA TRP A 22 19.90 6.97 14.75
C TRP A 22 18.85 6.27 13.86
N ALA A 23 19.25 5.33 13.00
CA ALA A 23 18.32 4.44 12.29
C ALA A 23 17.84 3.25 13.15
N ILE A 24 18.41 3.02 14.34
CA ILE A 24 18.01 1.93 15.24
C ILE A 24 16.52 1.99 15.61
N PRO A 25 15.92 3.14 16.00
CA PRO A 25 14.49 3.22 16.29
C PRO A 25 13.63 2.75 15.11
N PHE A 26 14.01 3.12 13.88
CA PHE A 26 13.31 2.68 12.68
C PHE A 26 13.43 1.17 12.47
N ALA A 27 14.65 0.63 12.52
CA ALA A 27 14.88 -0.81 12.40
C ALA A 27 14.10 -1.60 13.47
N LEU A 28 14.05 -1.11 14.70
CA LEU A 28 13.27 -1.71 15.79
C LEU A 28 11.77 -1.67 15.51
N ILE A 29 11.21 -0.56 15.00
CA ILE A 29 9.80 -0.49 14.61
C ILE A 29 9.49 -1.55 13.56
N LEU A 30 10.31 -1.64 12.51
CA LEU A 30 10.08 -2.60 11.41
C LEU A 30 10.17 -4.06 11.90
N LEU A 31 11.18 -4.37 12.73
CA LEU A 31 11.31 -5.71 13.35
C LEU A 31 10.11 -6.05 14.23
N GLN A 32 9.60 -5.08 14.99
CA GLN A 32 8.44 -5.28 15.85
C GLN A 32 7.16 -5.56 15.03
N ILE A 33 6.93 -4.82 13.95
CA ILE A 33 5.82 -5.05 13.01
C ILE A 33 5.94 -6.44 12.35
N ALA A 34 7.15 -6.88 12.04
CA ALA A 34 7.36 -8.18 11.42
C ALA A 34 7.22 -9.35 12.39
N ILE A 35 7.66 -9.21 13.64
CA ILE A 35 7.79 -10.32 14.60
C ILE A 35 6.55 -10.45 15.49
N TRP A 36 6.07 -9.37 16.10
CA TRP A 36 5.04 -9.47 17.14
C TRP A 36 3.68 -10.00 16.66
N PRO A 37 3.17 -9.62 15.48
CA PRO A 37 1.94 -10.22 14.95
C PRO A 37 2.03 -11.74 14.77
N LEU A 38 3.24 -12.28 14.54
CA LEU A 38 3.49 -13.71 14.35
C LEU A 38 3.68 -14.44 15.68
N VAL A 39 4.40 -13.83 16.61
CA VAL A 39 4.72 -14.43 17.92
C VAL A 39 3.53 -14.35 18.88
N ASN A 40 2.90 -13.19 18.96
CA ASN A 40 1.77 -12.95 19.86
C ASN A 40 0.88 -11.81 19.35
N HIS A 41 -0.09 -12.18 18.50
CA HIS A 41 -1.04 -11.25 17.91
C HIS A 41 -1.80 -10.42 18.97
N LYS A 42 -2.26 -11.03 20.07
CA LYS A 42 -3.01 -10.31 21.14
C LYS A 42 -2.14 -9.28 21.86
N PHE A 43 -0.85 -9.59 22.05
CA PHE A 43 0.10 -8.62 22.60
C PHE A 43 0.30 -7.46 21.63
N TRP A 44 0.49 -7.75 20.34
CA TRP A 44 0.63 -6.72 19.32
C TRP A 44 -0.59 -5.80 19.29
N GLU A 45 -1.81 -6.34 19.14
CA GLU A 45 -3.05 -5.55 19.09
C GLU A 45 -3.21 -4.59 20.26
N ARG A 46 -2.74 -4.98 21.46
CA ARG A 46 -2.85 -4.18 22.67
C ARG A 46 -1.71 -3.16 22.85
N TYR A 47 -0.49 -3.51 22.47
CA TYR A 47 0.71 -2.76 22.84
C TYR A 47 1.44 -2.09 21.67
N TYR A 48 1.05 -2.32 20.42
CA TYR A 48 1.70 -1.69 19.26
C TYR A 48 1.86 -0.15 19.38
N PRO A 49 0.93 0.64 19.96
CA PRO A 49 1.13 2.09 20.09
C PRO A 49 2.31 2.41 21.02
N TRP A 50 2.45 1.66 22.12
CA TRP A 50 3.51 1.82 23.12
C TRP A 50 4.87 1.32 22.62
N LEU A 51 4.87 0.45 21.62
CA LEU A 51 6.09 -0.07 21.00
C LEU A 51 6.61 0.88 19.91
N VAL A 52 5.72 1.54 19.17
CA VAL A 52 6.06 2.30 17.96
C VAL A 52 6.17 3.80 18.21
N VAL A 53 5.22 4.39 18.93
CA VAL A 53 5.16 5.86 19.12
C VAL A 53 6.36 6.38 19.92
N PRO A 54 6.82 5.75 21.03
CA PRO A 54 7.98 6.24 21.76
C PRO A 54 9.27 6.25 20.92
N LEU A 55 9.47 5.23 20.07
CA LEU A 55 10.63 5.15 19.18
C LEU A 55 10.63 6.30 18.16
N GLY A 56 9.48 6.58 17.54
CA GLY A 56 9.33 7.75 16.67
C GLY A 56 9.51 9.07 17.42
N ALA A 57 8.95 9.19 18.63
CA ALA A 57 9.04 10.39 19.44
C ALA A 57 10.49 10.72 19.84
N VAL A 58 11.31 9.72 20.18
CA VAL A 58 12.74 9.91 20.47
C VAL A 58 13.46 10.54 19.27
N VAL A 59 13.18 10.05 18.06
CA VAL A 59 13.78 10.61 16.83
C VAL A 59 13.26 12.02 16.54
N ALA A 60 11.95 12.26 16.68
CA ALA A 60 11.37 13.58 16.50
C ALA A 60 11.96 14.61 17.47
N LEU A 61 12.14 14.24 18.74
CA LEU A 61 12.77 15.10 19.74
C LEU A 61 14.25 15.36 19.42
N TYR A 62 14.98 14.35 18.93
CA TYR A 62 16.36 14.53 18.47
C TYR A 62 16.45 15.50 17.27
N TYR A 63 15.53 15.40 16.30
CA TYR A 63 15.50 16.32 15.16
C TYR A 63 15.14 17.73 15.59
N TRP A 64 14.18 17.87 16.49
CA TRP A 64 13.74 19.17 17.00
C TRP A 64 14.82 19.86 17.83
N PHE A 65 15.30 19.22 18.89
CA PHE A 65 16.18 19.84 19.88
C PHE A 65 17.66 19.59 19.61
N GLY A 66 18.02 18.42 19.09
CA GLY A 66 19.41 18.03 18.87
C GLY A 66 19.98 18.55 17.56
N ARG A 67 19.20 18.52 16.46
CA ARG A 67 19.63 18.98 15.13
C ARG A 67 19.08 20.35 14.72
N GLY A 68 18.07 20.87 15.42
CA GLY A 68 17.37 22.10 15.00
C GLY A 68 16.63 21.96 13.67
N ALA A 69 16.37 20.72 13.20
CA ALA A 69 15.76 20.40 11.92
C ALA A 69 14.22 20.49 11.96
N THR A 70 13.70 21.56 12.56
CA THR A 70 12.25 21.74 12.81
C THR A 70 11.44 21.86 11.52
N VAL A 71 12.01 22.46 10.48
CA VAL A 71 11.36 22.57 9.15
C VAL A 71 11.22 21.19 8.50
N GLN A 72 12.27 20.36 8.52
CA GLN A 72 12.23 18.99 7.99
C GLN A 72 11.21 18.13 8.73
N LEU A 73 11.18 18.21 10.05
CA LEU A 73 10.18 17.54 10.88
C LEU A 73 8.75 18.01 10.57
N GLY A 74 8.56 19.31 10.32
CA GLY A 74 7.29 19.87 9.86
C GLY A 74 6.83 19.30 8.50
N HIS A 75 7.76 19.18 7.53
CA HIS A 75 7.47 18.55 6.24
C HIS A 75 7.07 17.08 6.38
N VAL A 76 7.80 16.30 7.19
CA VAL A 76 7.47 14.89 7.46
C VAL A 76 6.10 14.77 8.16
N GLY A 77 5.79 15.67 9.08
CA GLY A 77 4.46 15.74 9.71
C GLY A 77 3.34 16.03 8.71
N HIS A 78 3.57 16.93 7.76
CA HIS A 78 2.62 17.22 6.68
C HIS A 78 2.43 16.01 5.74
N GLU A 79 3.50 15.32 5.38
CA GLU A 79 3.42 14.10 4.56
C GLU A 79 2.65 12.98 5.27
N TYR A 80 2.93 12.76 6.56
CA TYR A 80 2.18 11.83 7.39
C TYR A 80 0.68 12.19 7.42
N PHE A 81 0.35 13.46 7.66
CA PHE A 81 -1.04 13.91 7.67
C PHE A 81 -1.72 13.72 6.31
N SER A 82 -1.02 14.04 5.21
CA SER A 82 -1.48 13.83 3.84
C SER A 82 -1.77 12.35 3.55
N PHE A 83 -0.86 11.48 3.99
CA PHE A 83 -0.95 10.03 3.86
C PHE A 83 -2.17 9.46 4.58
N ILE A 84 -2.36 9.83 5.85
CA ILE A 84 -3.49 9.36 6.66
C ILE A 84 -4.82 9.95 6.18
N ALA A 85 -4.85 11.20 5.72
CA ALA A 85 -6.05 11.81 5.13
C ALA A 85 -6.51 11.03 3.89
N LEU A 86 -5.60 10.64 2.99
CA LEU A 86 -5.95 9.84 1.82
C LEU A 86 -6.44 8.43 2.21
N ILE A 87 -5.62 7.66 2.92
CA ILE A 87 -5.97 6.26 3.22
C ILE A 87 -7.22 6.18 4.09
N GLY A 88 -7.31 7.05 5.10
CA GLY A 88 -8.48 7.13 5.97
C GLY A 88 -9.75 7.50 5.21
N SER A 89 -9.68 8.48 4.30
CA SER A 89 -10.85 8.89 3.51
C SER A 89 -11.32 7.81 2.54
N LEU A 90 -10.39 7.16 1.82
CA LEU A 90 -10.70 6.02 0.95
C LEU A 90 -11.29 4.85 1.73
N TYR A 91 -10.75 4.53 2.90
CA TYR A 91 -11.28 3.48 3.77
C TYR A 91 -12.73 3.76 4.20
N VAL A 92 -13.01 4.99 4.66
CA VAL A 92 -14.35 5.40 5.10
C VAL A 92 -15.35 5.35 3.95
N VAL A 93 -15.00 5.92 2.80
CA VAL A 93 -15.88 5.96 1.62
C VAL A 93 -16.10 4.55 1.04
N ALA A 94 -15.05 3.73 0.96
CA ALA A 94 -15.16 2.34 0.52
C ALA A 94 -15.98 1.48 1.51
N GLY A 95 -15.81 1.71 2.82
CA GLY A 95 -16.60 1.08 3.87
C GLY A 95 -18.09 1.43 3.83
N GLY A 96 -18.44 2.55 3.20
CA GLY A 96 -19.81 2.95 2.90
C GLY A 96 -20.41 2.33 1.64
N MET A 97 -19.67 1.51 0.88
CA MET A 97 -20.17 0.78 -0.29
C MET A 97 -20.29 -0.71 0.03
N LEU A 98 -21.45 -1.30 -0.26
CA LEU A 98 -21.71 -2.72 -0.04
C LEU A 98 -22.10 -3.38 -1.35
N VAL A 99 -21.30 -4.34 -1.78
CA VAL A 99 -21.65 -5.26 -2.86
C VAL A 99 -22.32 -6.48 -2.24
N ALA A 100 -23.65 -6.53 -2.36
CA ALA A 100 -24.42 -7.70 -2.00
C ALA A 100 -24.52 -8.62 -3.22
N MET A 101 -24.20 -9.89 -3.03
CA MET A 101 -24.32 -10.93 -4.03
C MET A 101 -25.09 -12.10 -3.42
N THR A 102 -25.99 -12.70 -4.21
CA THR A 102 -26.61 -13.99 -3.88
C THR A 102 -26.20 -15.01 -4.93
N GLY A 103 -25.67 -16.13 -4.47
CA GLY A 103 -25.36 -17.31 -5.28
C GLY A 103 -23.89 -17.75 -5.15
N ARG A 104 -23.42 -18.56 -6.10
CA ARG A 104 -22.17 -19.33 -6.00
C ARG A 104 -21.25 -18.97 -7.17
N LEU A 105 -19.99 -18.67 -6.88
CA LEU A 105 -19.04 -18.23 -7.90
C LEU A 105 -18.38 -19.41 -8.62
N THR A 106 -18.53 -19.40 -9.94
CA THR A 106 -17.73 -20.18 -10.88
C THR A 106 -16.32 -19.60 -11.04
N PRO A 107 -15.37 -20.37 -11.59
CA PRO A 107 -14.02 -19.88 -11.84
C PRO A 107 -13.94 -18.63 -12.73
N HIS A 108 -14.85 -18.51 -13.70
CA HIS A 108 -14.92 -17.32 -14.56
C HIS A 108 -15.37 -16.08 -13.80
N GLN A 109 -16.34 -16.23 -12.89
CA GLN A 109 -16.82 -15.10 -12.10
C GLN A 109 -15.80 -14.70 -11.03
N ASN A 110 -15.08 -15.65 -10.44
CA ASN A 110 -13.93 -15.34 -9.58
C ASN A 110 -12.85 -14.58 -10.33
N LEU A 111 -12.47 -15.05 -11.52
CA LEU A 111 -11.51 -14.39 -12.39
C LEU A 111 -11.96 -12.95 -12.71
N PHE A 112 -13.25 -12.76 -13.03
CA PHE A 112 -13.82 -11.45 -13.28
C PHE A 112 -13.76 -10.53 -12.05
N ILE A 113 -14.15 -11.02 -10.87
CA ILE A 113 -14.09 -10.24 -9.62
C ILE A 113 -12.65 -9.83 -9.29
N LEU A 114 -11.69 -10.73 -9.43
CA LEU A 114 -10.27 -10.43 -9.19
C LEU A 114 -9.72 -9.43 -10.22
N GLY A 115 -10.08 -9.56 -11.50
CA GLY A 115 -9.69 -8.61 -12.54
C GLY A 115 -10.29 -7.22 -12.32
N VAL A 116 -11.59 -7.13 -11.98
CA VAL A 116 -12.24 -5.89 -11.58
C VAL A 116 -11.58 -5.31 -10.33
N GLY A 117 -11.22 -6.14 -9.36
CA GLY A 117 -10.50 -5.72 -8.16
C GLY A 117 -9.13 -5.12 -8.47
N ALA A 118 -8.38 -5.71 -9.40
CA ALA A 118 -7.10 -5.17 -9.85
C ALA A 118 -7.26 -3.79 -10.49
N VAL A 119 -8.31 -3.58 -11.30
CA VAL A 119 -8.60 -2.28 -11.90
C VAL A 119 -9.06 -1.27 -10.84
N LEU A 120 -10.00 -1.66 -9.99
CA LEU A 120 -10.53 -0.81 -8.92
C LEU A 120 -9.44 -0.37 -7.95
N ALA A 121 -8.45 -1.23 -7.65
CA ALA A 121 -7.33 -0.88 -6.79
C ALA A 121 -6.66 0.42 -7.25
N ASN A 122 -6.53 0.68 -8.55
CA ASN A 122 -5.93 1.90 -9.09
C ASN A 122 -6.80 3.17 -8.99
N VAL A 123 -8.08 3.03 -8.65
CA VAL A 123 -9.02 4.15 -8.55
C VAL A 123 -9.30 4.48 -7.10
N ILE A 124 -9.41 3.46 -6.24
CA ILE A 124 -9.87 3.60 -4.86
C ILE A 124 -8.86 3.08 -3.82
N GLY A 125 -7.66 2.72 -4.28
CA GLY A 125 -6.61 2.08 -3.48
C GLY A 125 -6.85 0.58 -3.26
N THR A 126 -5.77 -0.17 -3.06
CA THR A 126 -5.79 -1.60 -2.70
C THR A 126 -6.61 -1.86 -1.44
N THR A 127 -6.54 -0.96 -0.44
CA THR A 127 -7.39 -0.98 0.77
C THR A 127 -8.88 -0.91 0.43
N GLY A 128 -9.28 0.08 -0.37
CA GLY A 128 -10.68 0.31 -0.73
C GLY A 128 -11.24 -0.83 -1.58
N ALA A 129 -10.49 -1.27 -2.59
CA ALA A 129 -10.88 -2.39 -3.45
C ALA A 129 -11.04 -3.69 -2.64
N SER A 130 -10.12 -3.95 -1.72
CA SER A 130 -10.19 -5.11 -0.82
C SER A 130 -11.44 -5.06 0.07
N MET A 131 -11.75 -3.91 0.67
CA MET A 131 -12.91 -3.75 1.57
C MET A 131 -14.25 -3.95 0.87
N ILE A 132 -14.36 -3.55 -0.40
CA ILE A 132 -15.57 -3.73 -1.20
C ILE A 132 -15.73 -5.19 -1.65
N LEU A 133 -14.64 -5.82 -2.10
CA LEU A 133 -14.72 -7.09 -2.82
C LEU A 133 -14.49 -8.35 -1.98
N ILE A 134 -13.80 -8.26 -0.83
CA ILE A 134 -13.45 -9.47 -0.07
C ILE A 134 -14.70 -10.23 0.42
N ARG A 135 -15.72 -9.51 0.90
CA ARG A 135 -16.96 -10.12 1.42
C ARG A 135 -17.79 -10.82 0.35
N PRO A 136 -18.15 -10.18 -0.78
CA PRO A 136 -18.86 -10.91 -1.84
C PRO A 136 -18.02 -12.05 -2.41
N PHE A 137 -16.70 -11.90 -2.50
CA PHE A 137 -15.81 -12.97 -2.95
C PHE A 137 -15.82 -14.18 -2.00
N MET A 138 -15.78 -13.95 -0.68
CA MET A 138 -15.91 -15.01 0.32
C MET A 138 -17.27 -15.70 0.26
N ARG A 139 -18.36 -14.91 0.30
CA ARG A 139 -19.74 -15.45 0.29
C ARG A 139 -20.02 -16.29 -0.96
N GLY A 140 -19.61 -15.80 -2.13
CA GLY A 140 -19.81 -16.53 -3.38
C GLY A 140 -19.00 -17.83 -3.46
N ASN A 141 -17.88 -17.92 -2.74
CA ASN A 141 -17.06 -19.13 -2.69
C ASN A 141 -17.27 -19.97 -1.43
N GLU A 142 -18.17 -19.61 -0.52
CA GLU A 142 -18.32 -20.25 0.80
C GLU A 142 -18.43 -21.78 0.70
N TRP A 143 -19.19 -22.27 -0.28
CA TRP A 143 -19.41 -23.69 -0.56
C TRP A 143 -18.16 -24.47 -0.97
N ARG A 144 -17.12 -23.80 -1.49
CA ARG A 144 -15.86 -24.41 -1.95
C ARG A 144 -14.63 -23.61 -1.53
N PHE A 145 -14.73 -22.84 -0.45
CA PHE A 145 -13.70 -21.85 -0.11
C PHE A 145 -12.41 -22.58 0.28
N LYS A 146 -11.29 -22.15 -0.32
CA LYS A 146 -9.96 -22.70 -0.07
C LYS A 146 -8.97 -21.59 0.19
N LYS A 147 -7.91 -21.91 0.92
CA LYS A 147 -6.83 -20.98 1.29
C LYS A 147 -6.20 -20.22 0.11
N TYR A 148 -6.13 -20.82 -1.08
CA TYR A 148 -5.60 -20.12 -2.27
C TYR A 148 -6.45 -18.93 -2.70
N HIS A 149 -7.77 -18.92 -2.43
CA HIS A 149 -8.65 -17.80 -2.78
C HIS A 149 -8.15 -16.52 -2.09
N ILE A 150 -7.79 -16.61 -0.81
CA ILE A 150 -7.22 -15.49 -0.06
C ILE A 150 -5.86 -15.10 -0.62
N ALA A 151 -4.98 -16.08 -0.88
CA ALA A 151 -3.63 -15.81 -1.38
C ALA A 151 -3.66 -15.04 -2.70
N PHE A 152 -4.44 -15.50 -3.68
CA PHE A 152 -4.59 -14.81 -4.96
C PHE A 152 -5.37 -13.50 -4.86
N PHE A 153 -6.37 -13.40 -3.97
CA PHE A 153 -7.04 -12.12 -3.70
C PHE A 153 -6.02 -11.09 -3.19
N ILE A 154 -5.13 -11.49 -2.28
CA ILE A 154 -4.07 -10.62 -1.79
C ILE A 154 -3.09 -10.25 -2.91
N PHE A 155 -2.59 -11.24 -3.66
CA PHE A 155 -1.65 -10.99 -4.75
C PHE A 155 -2.20 -9.98 -5.76
N ILE A 156 -3.47 -10.13 -6.15
CA ILE A 156 -4.06 -9.38 -7.26
C ILE A 156 -4.72 -8.09 -6.79
N VAL A 157 -5.57 -8.13 -5.76
CA VAL A 157 -6.43 -6.99 -5.37
C VAL A 157 -5.79 -6.14 -4.27
N SER A 158 -5.13 -6.79 -3.30
CA SER A 158 -4.54 -6.09 -2.14
C SER A 158 -3.11 -5.61 -2.36
N ASN A 159 -2.51 -5.92 -3.52
CA ASN A 159 -1.12 -5.56 -3.84
C ASN A 159 -0.92 -5.21 -5.32
N CYS A 160 -0.60 -6.19 -6.18
CA CYS A 160 -0.12 -5.95 -7.54
C CYS A 160 -1.11 -5.14 -8.39
N GLY A 161 -2.41 -5.24 -8.08
CA GLY A 161 -3.48 -4.46 -8.68
C GLY A 161 -3.26 -2.96 -8.58
N GLY A 162 -2.71 -2.43 -7.49
CA GLY A 162 -2.58 -0.98 -7.23
C GLY A 162 -1.40 -0.28 -7.92
N ALA A 163 -0.76 -0.87 -8.93
CA ALA A 163 0.51 -0.37 -9.46
C ALA A 163 0.42 0.71 -10.56
N LEU A 164 -0.78 1.22 -10.90
CA LEU A 164 -0.97 2.14 -12.04
C LEU A 164 -1.15 3.61 -11.65
N THR A 165 -1.48 3.92 -10.39
CA THR A 165 -1.68 5.31 -9.96
C THR A 165 -1.10 5.54 -8.58
N PRO A 166 -0.79 6.80 -8.20
CA PRO A 166 -0.43 7.13 -6.83
C PRO A 166 -1.50 6.79 -5.80
N ILE A 167 -2.77 6.75 -6.19
CA ILE A 167 -3.87 6.38 -5.29
C ILE A 167 -3.88 4.87 -5.05
N GLY A 168 -3.35 4.10 -6.01
CA GLY A 168 -3.46 2.65 -6.05
C GLY A 168 -2.82 1.96 -4.86
N ASP A 169 -1.62 2.38 -4.47
CA ASP A 169 -0.87 1.74 -3.38
C ASP A 169 0.01 2.76 -2.62
N PRO A 170 0.18 2.62 -1.29
CA PRO A 170 0.99 3.52 -0.46
C PRO A 170 2.36 3.95 -1.02
N PRO A 171 3.21 3.07 -1.57
CA PRO A 171 4.49 3.44 -2.17
C PRO A 171 4.38 4.54 -3.22
N LEU A 172 3.43 4.40 -4.13
CA LEU A 172 3.25 5.31 -5.27
C LEU A 172 2.66 6.64 -4.80
N PHE A 173 1.83 6.61 -3.75
CA PHE A 173 1.35 7.84 -3.12
C PHE A 173 2.49 8.63 -2.48
N LEU A 174 3.40 7.95 -1.78
CA LEU A 174 4.57 8.62 -1.19
C LEU A 174 5.47 9.22 -2.27
N GLY A 175 5.69 8.51 -3.38
CA GLY A 175 6.34 9.08 -4.55
C GLY A 175 5.68 10.36 -5.05
N TYR A 176 4.35 10.37 -5.16
CA TYR A 176 3.59 11.55 -5.56
C TYR A 176 3.71 12.71 -4.57
N LEU A 177 3.67 12.44 -3.26
CA LEU A 177 3.90 13.46 -2.23
C LEU A 177 5.31 14.08 -2.34
N ARG A 178 6.32 13.28 -2.71
CA ARG A 178 7.70 13.73 -2.95
C ARG A 178 7.89 14.47 -4.26
N GLY A 179 7.03 14.27 -5.25
CA GLY A 179 7.06 15.04 -6.49
C GLY A 179 6.86 14.26 -7.78
N VAL A 180 6.81 12.93 -7.73
CA VAL A 180 6.57 12.11 -8.92
C VAL A 180 5.23 12.54 -9.55
N PRO A 181 5.15 12.85 -10.85
CA PRO A 181 3.90 13.29 -11.46
C PRO A 181 2.82 12.21 -11.39
N PHE A 182 1.55 12.62 -11.23
CA PHE A 182 0.44 11.67 -11.03
C PHE A 182 0.30 10.65 -12.17
N PHE A 183 0.31 11.13 -13.42
CA PHE A 183 0.12 10.28 -14.60
C PHE A 183 1.38 9.53 -15.04
N TRP A 184 2.56 9.94 -14.55
CA TRP A 184 3.83 9.27 -14.86
C TRP A 184 3.78 7.78 -14.54
N VAL A 185 3.20 7.43 -13.38
CA VAL A 185 3.05 6.04 -12.91
C VAL A 185 2.34 5.17 -13.94
N PHE A 186 1.19 5.65 -14.46
CA PHE A 186 0.43 4.91 -15.46
C PHE A 186 1.23 4.75 -16.76
N GLU A 187 1.79 5.86 -17.26
CA GLU A 187 2.54 5.90 -18.53
C GLU A 187 3.70 4.90 -18.56
N VAL A 188 4.36 4.68 -17.42
CA VAL A 188 5.60 3.93 -17.34
C VAL A 188 5.46 2.52 -16.75
N LEU A 189 4.36 2.22 -16.04
CA LEU A 189 4.15 0.92 -15.36
C LEU A 189 3.05 0.05 -15.96
N TRP A 190 2.19 0.56 -16.85
CA TRP A 190 1.00 -0.18 -17.31
C TRP A 190 1.30 -1.57 -17.89
N TYR A 191 2.38 -1.72 -18.66
CA TYR A 191 2.75 -3.00 -19.26
C TYR A 191 3.36 -3.97 -18.24
N LYS A 192 4.06 -3.48 -17.22
CA LYS A 192 4.57 -4.30 -16.11
C LYS A 192 3.41 -4.81 -15.25
N TRP A 193 2.47 -3.92 -14.96
CA TRP A 193 1.21 -4.26 -14.28
C TRP A 193 0.42 -5.30 -15.05
N LEU A 194 0.21 -5.07 -16.36
CA LEU A 194 -0.55 -5.98 -17.22
C LEU A 194 0.08 -7.36 -17.25
N LEU A 195 1.41 -7.46 -17.39
CA LEU A 195 2.14 -8.73 -17.33
C LEU A 195 1.90 -9.44 -15.99
N GLY A 196 2.19 -8.78 -14.86
CA GLY A 196 2.08 -9.39 -13.54
C GLY A 196 0.66 -9.84 -13.21
N VAL A 197 -0.32 -8.94 -13.40
CA VAL A 197 -1.73 -9.22 -13.10
C VAL A 197 -2.31 -10.28 -14.02
N SER A 198 -2.00 -10.26 -15.33
CA SER A 198 -2.52 -11.27 -16.27
C SER A 198 -1.99 -12.66 -15.97
N VAL A 199 -0.70 -12.79 -15.61
CA VAL A 199 -0.13 -14.10 -15.24
C VAL A 199 -0.74 -14.59 -13.93
N LEU A 200 -0.90 -13.74 -12.91
CA LEU A 200 -1.55 -14.11 -11.66
C LEU A 200 -3.01 -14.54 -11.86
N LEU A 201 -3.77 -13.81 -12.68
CA LEU A 201 -5.15 -14.16 -13.05
C LEU A 201 -5.20 -15.50 -13.79
N GLY A 202 -4.28 -15.74 -14.73
CA GLY A 202 -4.17 -17.02 -15.44
C GLY A 202 -3.84 -18.20 -14.51
N LEU A 203 -2.87 -18.02 -13.60
CA LEU A 203 -2.52 -19.01 -12.58
C LEU A 203 -3.70 -19.30 -11.65
N PHE A 204 -4.38 -18.25 -11.17
CA PHE A 204 -5.58 -18.40 -10.34
C PHE A 204 -6.65 -19.20 -11.08
N TYR A 205 -7.01 -18.81 -12.31
CA TYR A 205 -8.05 -19.50 -13.09
C TYR A 205 -7.71 -20.97 -13.31
N TRP A 206 -6.43 -21.27 -13.57
CA TRP A 206 -5.98 -22.65 -13.74
C TRP A 206 -6.18 -23.49 -12.46
N VAL A 207 -5.77 -22.98 -11.30
CA VAL A 207 -5.96 -23.65 -10.00
C VAL A 207 -7.45 -23.78 -9.66
N ASP A 208 -8.19 -22.68 -9.77
CA ASP A 208 -9.60 -22.58 -9.40
C ASP A 208 -10.48 -23.48 -10.28
N ARG A 209 -10.20 -23.52 -11.59
CA ARG A 209 -10.91 -24.40 -12.53
C ARG A 209 -10.65 -25.87 -12.26
N ARG A 210 -9.40 -26.26 -11.95
CA ARG A 210 -9.08 -27.65 -11.62
C ARG A 210 -9.84 -28.12 -10.38
N GLU A 211 -9.85 -27.29 -9.35
CA GLU A 211 -10.60 -27.56 -8.11
C GLU A 211 -12.12 -27.56 -8.37
N PHE A 212 -12.65 -26.62 -9.16
CA PHE A 212 -14.07 -26.61 -9.51
C PHE A 212 -14.51 -27.87 -10.25
N MET A 213 -13.67 -28.38 -11.16
CA MET A 213 -13.97 -29.59 -11.94
C MET A 213 -13.93 -30.88 -11.13
N SER A 214 -13.33 -30.89 -9.92
CA SER A 214 -13.36 -32.05 -9.03
C SER A 214 -14.62 -32.13 -8.18
N HIS A 215 -15.49 -31.13 -8.20
CA HIS A 215 -16.77 -31.12 -7.48
C HIS A 215 -17.88 -31.81 -8.27
N ASP A 216 -18.91 -32.29 -7.55
CA ASP A 216 -20.03 -33.00 -8.14
C ASP A 216 -20.77 -32.14 -9.19
N VAL A 217 -21.35 -32.81 -10.19
CA VAL A 217 -22.09 -32.15 -11.28
C VAL A 217 -23.20 -31.25 -10.73
N ARG A 218 -23.94 -31.73 -9.72
CA ARG A 218 -25.04 -30.99 -9.09
C ARG A 218 -24.59 -29.70 -8.42
N GLU A 219 -23.42 -29.70 -7.76
CA GLU A 219 -22.89 -28.50 -7.12
C GLU A 219 -22.42 -27.47 -8.13
N ARG A 220 -21.86 -27.93 -9.26
CA ARG A 220 -21.48 -27.10 -10.40
C ARG A 220 -22.69 -26.50 -11.10
N GLU A 221 -23.74 -27.27 -11.33
CA GLU A 221 -25.01 -26.78 -11.90
C GLU A 221 -25.67 -25.75 -10.99
N ALA A 222 -25.68 -25.97 -9.68
CA ALA A 222 -26.16 -24.99 -8.71
C ALA A 222 -25.37 -23.67 -8.75
N ALA A 223 -24.07 -23.72 -9.08
CA ALA A 223 -23.23 -22.54 -9.27
C ALA A 223 -23.40 -21.85 -10.63
N MET A 224 -24.08 -22.47 -11.58
CA MET A 224 -24.39 -21.86 -12.88
C MET A 224 -25.76 -21.16 -12.87
N LEU A 225 -26.50 -21.21 -11.77
CA LEU A 225 -27.74 -20.46 -11.59
C LEU A 225 -27.46 -18.95 -11.57
N VAL A 226 -28.46 -18.15 -11.98
CA VAL A 226 -28.30 -16.70 -12.12
C VAL A 226 -28.05 -16.03 -10.76
N ASP A 227 -26.86 -15.47 -10.61
CA ASP A 227 -26.51 -14.65 -9.46
C ASP A 227 -27.13 -13.26 -9.56
N HIS A 228 -27.50 -12.69 -8.41
CA HIS A 228 -27.99 -11.32 -8.34
C HIS A 228 -26.96 -10.44 -7.64
N PHE A 229 -26.46 -9.44 -8.35
CA PHE A 229 -25.58 -8.41 -7.81
C PHE A 229 -26.39 -7.16 -7.47
N ARG A 230 -26.25 -6.67 -6.25
CA ARG A 230 -26.81 -5.38 -5.82
C ARG A 230 -25.72 -4.57 -5.15
N VAL A 231 -25.42 -3.41 -5.72
CA VAL A 231 -24.54 -2.44 -5.10
C VAL A 231 -25.39 -1.46 -4.29
N ARG A 232 -25.10 -1.35 -3.00
CA ARG A 232 -25.70 -0.36 -2.09
C ARG A 232 -24.64 0.66 -1.69
N GLY A 233 -25.08 1.85 -1.31
CA GLY A 233 -24.17 2.93 -0.90
C GLY A 233 -23.56 3.69 -2.06
N LEU A 234 -24.23 3.72 -3.22
CA LEU A 234 -23.80 4.48 -4.41
C LEU A 234 -23.67 5.99 -4.15
N ILE A 235 -24.28 6.50 -3.07
CA ILE A 235 -24.05 7.86 -2.56
C ILE A 235 -22.57 8.16 -2.30
N ASN A 236 -21.75 7.12 -2.10
CA ASN A 236 -20.31 7.23 -1.88
C ASN A 236 -19.49 7.40 -3.16
N ILE A 237 -20.08 7.20 -4.35
CA ILE A 237 -19.39 7.44 -5.62
C ILE A 237 -19.02 8.93 -5.78
N PRO A 238 -19.93 9.91 -5.57
CA PRO A 238 -19.56 11.32 -5.56
C PRO A 238 -18.45 11.68 -4.57
N PHE A 239 -18.49 11.15 -3.34
CA PHE A 239 -17.45 11.41 -2.33
C PHE A 239 -16.10 10.83 -2.73
N LEU A 240 -16.10 9.64 -3.35
CA LEU A 240 -14.89 9.05 -3.91
C LEU A 240 -14.30 9.93 -5.03
N LEU A 241 -15.14 10.43 -5.95
CA LEU A 241 -14.69 11.35 -7.00
C LEU A 241 -14.12 12.65 -6.44
N ILE A 242 -14.71 13.17 -5.35
CA ILE A 242 -14.17 14.34 -4.63
C ILE A 242 -12.78 14.04 -4.07
N ILE A 243 -12.57 12.87 -3.45
CA ILE A 243 -11.25 12.47 -2.91
C ILE A 243 -10.21 12.33 -4.02
N ILE A 244 -10.57 11.69 -5.14
CA ILE A 244 -9.69 11.55 -6.30
C ILE A 244 -9.34 12.94 -6.87
N GLY A 245 -10.34 13.82 -7.02
CA GLY A 245 -10.12 15.21 -7.46
C GLY A 245 -9.25 16.01 -6.49
N ALA A 246 -9.45 15.82 -5.18
CA ALA A 246 -8.67 16.47 -4.14
C ALA A 246 -7.18 16.11 -4.22
N ALA A 247 -6.82 14.91 -4.70
CA ALA A 247 -5.43 14.50 -4.87
C ALA A 247 -4.62 15.48 -5.75
N PHE A 248 -5.27 16.18 -6.68
CA PHE A 248 -4.66 17.20 -7.55
C PHE A 248 -4.57 18.59 -6.92
N VAL A 249 -5.23 18.82 -5.78
CA VAL A 249 -5.16 20.09 -5.05
C VAL A 249 -3.83 20.14 -4.31
N GLN A 250 -3.02 21.17 -4.59
CA GLN A 250 -1.71 21.35 -3.94
C GLN A 250 -1.62 22.66 -3.15
N LYS A 251 -2.56 23.59 -3.39
CA LYS A 251 -2.60 24.90 -2.73
C LYS A 251 -4.05 25.29 -2.41
N PRO A 252 -4.28 26.04 -1.31
CA PRO A 252 -3.35 26.30 -0.21
C PRO A 252 -2.97 25.03 0.55
N LEU A 253 -1.93 25.12 1.38
CA LEU A 253 -1.48 24.01 2.24
C LEU A 253 -2.66 23.48 3.07
N PHE A 254 -2.73 22.15 3.26
CA PHE A 254 -3.81 21.44 3.94
C PHE A 254 -5.19 21.41 3.24
N LEU A 255 -5.43 22.17 2.16
CA LEU A 255 -6.75 22.18 1.51
C LEU A 255 -7.14 20.80 0.98
N ARG A 256 -6.20 20.08 0.37
CA ARG A 256 -6.40 18.72 -0.12
C ARG A 256 -6.91 17.80 0.98
N GLU A 257 -6.22 17.81 2.11
CA GLU A 257 -6.49 16.94 3.25
C GLU A 257 -7.85 17.28 3.86
N PHE A 258 -8.19 18.57 4.01
CA PHE A 258 -9.50 18.98 4.50
C PHE A 258 -10.64 18.61 3.56
N ILE A 259 -10.45 18.69 2.24
CA ILE A 259 -11.44 18.22 1.27
C ILE A 259 -11.64 16.70 1.42
N MET A 260 -10.56 15.93 1.53
CA MET A 260 -10.62 14.47 1.71
C MET A 260 -11.32 14.08 3.01
N ILE A 261 -10.96 14.72 4.13
CA ILE A 261 -11.56 14.48 5.45
C ILE A 261 -13.03 14.90 5.45
N GLY A 262 -13.36 16.04 4.84
CA GLY A 262 -14.74 16.52 4.71
C GLY A 262 -15.62 15.57 3.90
N ALA A 263 -15.12 15.07 2.77
CA ALA A 263 -15.81 14.08 1.94
C ALA A 263 -16.01 12.76 2.70
N ALA A 264 -15.00 12.30 3.44
CA ALA A 264 -15.09 11.10 4.28
C ALA A 264 -16.11 11.27 5.42
N ALA A 265 -16.11 12.42 6.10
CA ALA A 265 -17.07 12.72 7.16
C ALA A 265 -18.50 12.76 6.59
N ALA A 266 -18.72 13.45 5.48
CA ALA A 266 -20.01 13.50 4.80
C ALA A 266 -20.47 12.08 4.38
N SER A 267 -19.59 11.28 3.78
CA SER A 267 -19.83 9.87 3.48
C SER A 267 -20.27 9.08 4.71
N TYR A 268 -19.54 9.20 5.82
CA TYR A 268 -19.83 8.46 7.05
C TYR A 268 -21.20 8.82 7.64
N PHE A 269 -21.57 10.10 7.65
CA PHE A 269 -22.84 10.54 8.22
C PHE A 269 -24.05 10.36 7.28
N LEU A 270 -23.85 10.42 5.96
CA LEU A 270 -24.93 10.30 4.99
C LEU A 270 -25.19 8.85 4.55
N THR A 271 -24.22 7.94 4.75
CA THR A 271 -24.40 6.53 4.46
C THR A 271 -25.31 5.88 5.51
N PRO A 272 -26.37 5.15 5.10
CA PRO A 272 -27.23 4.43 6.04
C PRO A 272 -26.44 3.47 6.94
N ASN A 273 -26.69 3.51 8.25
CA ASN A 273 -26.00 2.68 9.24
C ASN A 273 -26.05 1.18 8.93
N GLU A 274 -27.14 0.70 8.29
CA GLU A 274 -27.27 -0.70 7.85
C GLU A 274 -26.08 -1.12 6.96
N ILE A 275 -25.59 -0.23 6.09
CA ILE A 275 -24.47 -0.52 5.19
C ILE A 275 -23.19 -0.69 6.00
N HIS A 276 -22.89 0.22 6.92
CA HIS A 276 -21.72 0.12 7.80
C HIS A 276 -21.77 -1.15 8.66
N SER A 277 -22.94 -1.48 9.24
CA SER A 277 -23.12 -2.70 10.02
C SER A 277 -22.90 -3.96 9.18
N ARG A 278 -23.45 -4.02 7.95
CA ARG A 278 -23.26 -5.17 7.04
C ARG A 278 -21.85 -5.30 6.49
N ASN A 279 -21.11 -4.19 6.47
CA ASN A 279 -19.68 -4.14 6.19
C ASN A 279 -18.81 -4.31 7.43
N ASN A 280 -19.36 -4.62 8.62
CA ASN A 280 -18.61 -4.70 9.88
C ASN A 280 -17.62 -3.53 10.04
N PHE A 281 -18.04 -2.33 9.62
CA PHE A 281 -17.18 -1.15 9.58
C PHE A 281 -16.74 -0.81 11.00
N ASN A 282 -15.45 -0.60 11.18
CA ASN A 282 -14.89 -0.22 12.46
C ASN A 282 -13.65 0.65 12.23
N TRP A 283 -13.32 1.49 13.21
CA TRP A 283 -12.21 2.43 13.09
C TRP A 283 -10.84 1.81 13.39
N HIS A 284 -10.79 0.54 13.77
CA HIS A 284 -9.56 -0.08 14.24
C HIS A 284 -8.46 -0.13 13.16
N PRO A 285 -8.71 -0.58 11.91
CA PRO A 285 -7.70 -0.57 10.86
C PRO A 285 -7.08 0.80 10.57
N VAL A 286 -7.90 1.85 10.45
CA VAL A 286 -7.40 3.21 10.18
C VAL A 286 -6.61 3.76 11.35
N LYS A 287 -7.05 3.48 12.59
CA LYS A 287 -6.31 3.88 13.80
C LYS A 287 -4.96 3.18 13.91
N GLU A 288 -4.92 1.88 13.62
CA GLU A 288 -3.69 1.10 13.61
C GLU A 288 -2.71 1.65 12.59
N VAL A 289 -3.15 1.83 11.34
CA VAL A 289 -2.32 2.43 10.28
C VAL A 289 -1.83 3.82 10.71
N ALA A 290 -2.69 4.70 11.22
CA ALA A 290 -2.28 6.03 11.66
C ALA A 290 -1.19 6.00 12.74
N VAL A 291 -1.38 5.18 13.78
CA VAL A 291 -0.42 5.11 14.89
C VAL A 291 0.91 4.46 14.47
N LEU A 292 0.87 3.40 13.65
CA LEU A 292 2.08 2.77 13.13
C LEU A 292 2.87 3.74 12.24
N PHE A 293 2.19 4.39 11.31
CA PHE A 293 2.81 5.32 10.38
C PHE A 293 3.31 6.59 11.06
N LEU A 294 2.71 7.02 12.18
CA LEU A 294 3.23 8.12 12.99
C LEU A 294 4.66 7.81 13.49
N GLY A 295 4.86 6.62 14.06
CA GLY A 295 6.19 6.20 14.52
C GLY A 295 7.15 5.96 13.37
N ILE A 296 6.69 5.32 12.28
CA ILE A 296 7.52 5.04 11.10
C ILE A 296 8.01 6.33 10.43
N PHE A 297 7.13 7.30 10.16
CA PHE A 297 7.50 8.58 9.53
C PHE A 297 8.51 9.36 10.36
N ALA A 298 8.30 9.43 11.67
CA ALA A 298 9.26 10.09 12.55
C ALA A 298 10.60 9.34 12.59
N ALA A 299 10.56 8.01 12.73
CA ALA A 299 11.76 7.21 12.88
C ALA A 299 12.57 7.04 11.59
N MET A 300 11.96 7.14 10.40
CA MET A 300 12.66 6.95 9.13
C MET A 300 13.60 8.10 8.76
N MET A 301 13.39 9.32 9.29
CA MET A 301 14.17 10.51 8.91
C MET A 301 15.70 10.31 8.97
N PRO A 302 16.29 9.75 10.04
CA PRO A 302 17.73 9.52 10.12
C PRO A 302 18.21 8.48 9.12
N ALA A 303 17.39 7.46 8.83
CA ALA A 303 17.71 6.47 7.82
C ALA A 303 17.75 7.11 6.43
N LEU A 304 16.76 7.95 6.09
CA LEU A 304 16.72 8.67 4.82
C LEU A 304 17.91 9.63 4.68
N ASP A 305 18.20 10.43 5.70
CA ASP A 305 19.33 11.38 5.67
C ASP A 305 20.67 10.64 5.53
N TRP A 306 20.85 9.53 6.26
CA TRP A 306 22.06 8.72 6.16
C TRP A 306 22.19 8.05 4.79
N LEU A 307 21.10 7.47 4.26
CA LEU A 307 21.09 6.86 2.93
C LEU A 307 21.39 7.89 1.86
N SER A 308 20.79 9.08 1.92
CA SER A 308 21.05 10.16 0.96
C SER A 308 22.52 10.55 0.92
N ALA A 309 23.19 10.61 2.07
CA ALA A 309 24.60 10.98 2.15
C ALA A 309 25.58 9.84 1.82
N ASN A 310 25.17 8.57 1.99
CA ASN A 310 26.04 7.40 1.81
C ASN A 310 25.65 6.55 0.59
N ALA A 311 24.68 6.98 -0.20
CA ALA A 311 24.12 6.22 -1.31
C ALA A 311 25.19 5.71 -2.31
N SER A 312 26.19 6.53 -2.60
CA SER A 312 27.29 6.20 -3.53
C SER A 312 28.22 5.10 -3.00
N SER A 313 28.30 4.89 -1.68
CA SER A 313 29.16 3.87 -1.07
C SER A 313 28.46 2.52 -0.87
N LEU A 314 27.14 2.44 -1.07
CA LEU A 314 26.35 1.21 -0.87
C LEU A 314 26.50 0.18 -2.00
N GLY A 315 27.06 0.55 -3.16
CA GLY A 315 27.34 -0.38 -4.26
C GLY A 315 26.10 -0.91 -5.01
N ILE A 316 24.93 -0.29 -4.83
CA ILE A 316 23.68 -0.63 -5.53
C ILE A 316 23.61 0.22 -6.80
N GLN A 317 23.99 -0.30 -7.97
CA GLN A 317 24.15 0.53 -9.18
C GLN A 317 23.22 0.12 -10.33
N SER A 318 22.61 -1.07 -10.26
CA SER A 318 21.81 -1.62 -11.36
C SER A 318 20.33 -1.70 -11.01
N ALA A 319 19.47 -1.61 -12.04
CA ALA A 319 18.04 -1.86 -11.91
C ALA A 319 17.78 -3.26 -11.29
N THR A 320 18.53 -4.28 -11.70
CA THR A 320 18.44 -5.63 -11.09
C THR A 320 18.66 -5.61 -9.58
N GLN A 321 19.69 -4.92 -9.08
CA GLN A 321 19.92 -4.83 -7.64
C GLN A 321 18.79 -4.06 -6.94
N PHE A 322 18.35 -2.93 -7.51
CA PHE A 322 17.21 -2.19 -6.96
C PHE A 322 15.94 -3.05 -6.93
N TYR A 323 15.64 -3.79 -7.99
CA TYR A 323 14.45 -4.65 -8.04
C TYR A 323 14.43 -5.68 -6.91
N TRP A 324 15.50 -6.46 -6.78
CA TRP A 324 15.55 -7.53 -5.79
C TRP A 324 15.71 -7.02 -4.36
N LEU A 325 16.46 -5.95 -4.13
CA LEU A 325 16.66 -5.38 -2.80
C LEU A 325 15.42 -4.62 -2.32
N THR A 326 14.85 -3.74 -3.16
CA THR A 326 13.57 -3.07 -2.86
C THR A 326 12.48 -4.10 -2.65
N GLY A 327 12.38 -5.08 -3.55
CA GLY A 327 11.37 -6.13 -3.45
C GLY A 327 11.50 -6.94 -2.16
N SER A 328 12.69 -7.48 -1.88
CA SER A 328 12.89 -8.35 -0.71
C SER A 328 12.62 -7.64 0.61
N LEU A 329 13.01 -6.37 0.75
CA LEU A 329 12.67 -5.60 1.95
C LEU A 329 11.17 -5.25 2.00
N SER A 330 10.55 -4.96 0.86
CA SER A 330 9.12 -4.67 0.77
C SER A 330 8.27 -5.88 1.16
N ALA A 331 8.76 -7.09 0.93
CA ALA A 331 8.13 -8.32 1.39
C ALA A 331 8.15 -8.48 2.92
N MET A 332 9.05 -7.77 3.63
CA MET A 332 9.34 -8.00 5.05
C MET A 332 9.00 -6.83 5.99
N LEU A 333 9.02 -5.58 5.51
CA LEU A 333 9.08 -4.38 6.37
C LEU A 333 8.08 -3.27 6.02
N ASP A 334 6.98 -3.59 5.34
CA ASP A 334 6.04 -2.64 4.70
C ASP A 334 6.59 -1.98 3.43
N ASN A 335 5.73 -1.86 2.42
CA ASN A 335 6.10 -1.42 1.10
C ASN A 335 6.34 0.10 1.00
N ALA A 336 5.66 0.93 1.79
CA ALA A 336 5.73 2.39 1.65
C ALA A 336 7.07 2.96 2.16
N PRO A 337 7.52 2.63 3.39
CA PRO A 337 8.85 3.01 3.87
C PRO A 337 9.97 2.41 3.02
N THR A 338 9.79 1.19 2.53
CA THR A 338 10.76 0.54 1.63
C THR A 338 10.94 1.34 0.36
N TYR A 339 9.85 1.76 -0.29
CA TYR A 339 9.91 2.60 -1.49
C TYR A 339 10.69 3.90 -1.26
N LEU A 340 10.41 4.63 -0.17
CA LEU A 340 11.12 5.89 0.12
C LEU A 340 12.60 5.67 0.39
N ASN A 341 12.98 4.62 1.13
CA ASN A 341 14.38 4.31 1.40
C ASN A 341 15.18 4.04 0.13
N PHE A 342 14.63 3.25 -0.80
CA PHE A 342 15.31 2.94 -2.06
C PHE A 342 15.26 4.08 -3.07
N LEU A 343 14.17 4.87 -3.10
CA LEU A 343 14.14 6.09 -3.89
C LEU A 343 15.22 7.07 -3.42
N THR A 344 15.35 7.26 -2.12
CA THR A 344 16.38 8.12 -1.51
C THR A 344 17.77 7.61 -1.83
N THR A 345 17.97 6.29 -1.76
CA THR A 345 19.25 5.66 -2.11
C THR A 345 19.57 5.85 -3.59
N ALA A 346 18.60 5.69 -4.48
CA ALA A 346 18.82 5.88 -5.92
C ALA A 346 19.11 7.35 -6.26
N MET A 347 18.35 8.28 -5.69
CA MET A 347 18.54 9.72 -5.91
C MET A 347 19.87 10.22 -5.32
N GLY A 348 20.24 9.75 -4.12
CA GLY A 348 21.48 10.13 -3.45
C GLY A 348 22.73 9.76 -4.24
N GLN A 349 22.69 8.73 -5.09
CA GLN A 349 23.82 8.39 -5.99
C GLN A 349 24.14 9.48 -7.00
N TYR A 350 23.15 10.33 -7.31
CA TYR A 350 23.26 11.44 -8.24
C TYR A 350 23.25 12.80 -7.54
N GLY A 351 23.44 12.81 -6.22
CA GLY A 351 23.43 14.04 -5.41
C GLY A 351 22.06 14.72 -5.34
N ALA A 352 20.98 14.00 -5.64
CA ALA A 352 19.62 14.51 -5.62
C ALA A 352 18.96 14.24 -4.25
N ASP A 353 18.18 15.20 -3.76
CA ASP A 353 17.46 15.11 -2.48
C ASP A 353 15.98 14.72 -2.71
N VAL A 354 15.54 13.62 -2.09
CA VAL A 354 14.13 13.18 -2.11
C VAL A 354 13.18 14.19 -1.46
N GLY A 355 13.69 15.08 -0.60
CA GLY A 355 12.95 16.20 -0.02
C GLY A 355 12.71 17.36 -1.00
N SER A 356 13.51 17.44 -2.07
CA SER A 356 13.36 18.46 -3.12
C SER A 356 12.43 17.95 -4.23
N ARG A 357 11.26 18.56 -4.34
CA ARG A 357 10.32 18.24 -5.43
C ARG A 357 10.93 18.45 -6.82
N ALA A 358 11.81 19.44 -6.98
CA ALA A 358 12.50 19.70 -8.23
C ALA A 358 13.45 18.53 -8.58
N ASP A 359 14.18 18.03 -7.60
CA ASP A 359 15.11 16.92 -7.77
C ASP A 359 14.37 15.62 -8.09
N VAL A 360 13.24 15.35 -7.43
CA VAL A 360 12.39 14.18 -7.73
C VAL A 360 11.86 14.24 -9.16
N LEU A 361 11.41 15.40 -9.62
CA LEU A 361 10.97 15.59 -11.01
C LEU A 361 12.12 15.37 -11.99
N GLN A 362 13.29 15.93 -11.71
CA GLN A 362 14.48 15.76 -12.54
C GLN A 362 14.93 14.30 -12.57
N PHE A 363 14.87 13.59 -11.44
CA PHE A 363 15.19 12.17 -11.33
C PHE A 363 14.22 11.31 -12.14
N ALA A 364 12.92 11.61 -12.11
CA ALA A 364 11.90 10.91 -12.90
C ALA A 364 12.13 11.05 -14.41
N ILE A 365 12.77 12.13 -14.86
CA ILE A 365 13.14 12.37 -16.26
C ILE A 365 14.48 11.73 -16.62
N SER A 366 15.50 11.89 -15.76
CA SER A 366 16.87 11.49 -16.04
C SER A 366 17.14 10.00 -15.78
N HIS A 367 16.47 9.42 -14.78
CA HIS A 367 16.66 8.03 -14.35
C HIS A 367 15.32 7.27 -14.25
N PRO A 368 14.46 7.30 -15.29
CA PRO A 368 13.12 6.71 -15.25
C PRO A 368 13.16 5.20 -15.04
N ASP A 369 14.22 4.50 -15.43
CA ASP A 369 14.37 3.05 -15.23
C ASP A 369 14.50 2.68 -13.75
N LEU A 370 15.30 3.42 -12.98
CA LEU A 370 15.46 3.19 -11.54
C LEU A 370 14.16 3.48 -10.79
N LEU A 371 13.51 4.60 -11.09
CA LEU A 371 12.23 4.96 -10.46
C LEU A 371 11.15 3.93 -10.78
N ARG A 372 11.05 3.48 -12.05
CA ARG A 372 10.12 2.41 -12.46
C ARG A 372 10.37 1.13 -11.69
N THR A 373 11.64 0.75 -11.56
CA THR A 373 12.06 -0.49 -10.91
C THR A 373 11.72 -0.49 -9.44
N ILE A 374 12.04 0.59 -8.72
CA ILE A 374 11.73 0.75 -7.30
C ILE A 374 10.20 0.75 -7.10
N SER A 375 9.47 1.46 -7.96
CA SER A 375 8.00 1.53 -7.91
C SER A 375 7.36 0.15 -8.04
N ILE A 376 7.71 -0.61 -9.08
CA ILE A 376 7.09 -1.92 -9.32
C ILE A 376 7.57 -2.97 -8.31
N ALA A 377 8.82 -2.92 -7.87
CA ALA A 377 9.36 -3.85 -6.87
C ALA A 377 8.68 -3.66 -5.50
N ALA A 378 8.53 -2.41 -5.05
CA ALA A 378 7.84 -2.09 -3.80
C ALA A 378 6.37 -2.56 -3.84
N VAL A 379 5.66 -2.34 -4.94
CA VAL A 379 4.25 -2.78 -5.04
C VAL A 379 4.14 -4.29 -5.19
N PHE A 380 4.90 -4.95 -6.06
CA PHE A 380 4.68 -6.37 -6.34
C PHE A 380 5.14 -7.30 -5.21
N PHE A 381 6.29 -7.00 -4.58
CA PHE A 381 6.79 -7.87 -3.52
C PHE A 381 6.05 -7.67 -2.20
N GLY A 382 5.31 -6.58 -2.03
CA GLY A 382 4.42 -6.39 -0.88
C GLY A 382 3.44 -7.55 -0.71
N ALA A 383 3.11 -8.28 -1.78
CA ALA A 383 2.24 -9.44 -1.73
C ALA A 383 2.91 -10.74 -1.23
N MET A 384 4.24 -10.77 -1.06
CA MET A 384 4.96 -11.99 -0.66
C MET A 384 4.65 -12.46 0.76
N THR A 385 4.19 -11.56 1.64
CA THR A 385 3.80 -11.90 3.02
C THR A 385 2.58 -11.11 3.48
N TYR A 386 1.96 -11.55 4.58
CA TYR A 386 0.85 -10.80 5.19
C TYR A 386 1.24 -9.46 5.80
N ILE A 387 2.53 -9.25 6.08
CA ILE A 387 3.05 -8.01 6.69
C ILE A 387 3.64 -7.06 5.64
N GLY A 388 3.60 -7.41 4.36
CA GLY A 388 4.14 -6.56 3.31
C GLY A 388 3.35 -5.25 3.11
N ASN A 389 2.06 -5.23 3.47
CA ASN A 389 1.27 -4.01 3.62
C ASN A 389 0.01 -4.20 4.49
N GLY A 390 -0.64 -3.10 4.88
CA GLY A 390 -1.88 -3.09 5.65
C GLY A 390 -3.06 -3.85 5.01
N PRO A 391 -3.35 -3.68 3.70
CA PRO A 391 -4.38 -4.44 3.00
C PRO A 391 -4.30 -5.96 3.14
N ASN A 392 -3.09 -6.55 3.05
CA ASN A 392 -2.90 -7.99 3.17
C ASN A 392 -3.34 -8.50 4.55
N PHE A 393 -2.92 -7.81 5.60
CA PHE A 393 -3.26 -8.14 6.97
C PHE A 393 -4.76 -7.99 7.22
N MET A 394 -5.36 -6.91 6.70
CA MET A 394 -6.80 -6.65 6.80
C MET A 394 -7.64 -7.75 6.13
N VAL A 395 -7.28 -8.17 4.91
CA VAL A 395 -7.97 -9.26 4.21
C VAL A 395 -7.87 -10.56 4.99
N LYS A 396 -6.67 -10.90 5.48
CA LYS A 396 -6.46 -12.08 6.34
C LYS A 396 -7.37 -12.04 7.58
N ALA A 397 -7.37 -10.92 8.31
CA ALA A 397 -8.15 -10.76 9.53
C ALA A 397 -9.66 -10.86 9.28
N ILE A 398 -10.17 -10.29 8.18
CA ILE A 398 -11.58 -10.39 7.80
C ILE A 398 -11.97 -11.86 7.56
N VAL A 399 -11.13 -12.62 6.85
CA VAL A 399 -11.45 -14.02 6.50
C VAL A 399 -11.36 -14.93 7.74
N GLU A 400 -10.40 -14.69 8.63
CA GLU A 400 -10.29 -15.40 9.92
C GLU A 400 -11.48 -15.12 10.83
N HIS A 401 -11.97 -13.89 10.86
CA HIS A 401 -13.16 -13.52 11.63
C HIS A 401 -14.42 -14.25 11.15
N GLU A 402 -14.56 -14.45 9.83
CA GLU A 402 -15.63 -15.25 9.21
C GLU A 402 -15.39 -16.78 9.35
N LYS A 403 -14.33 -17.20 10.06
CA LYS A 403 -13.96 -18.61 10.31
C LYS A 403 -13.74 -19.44 9.04
N LEU A 404 -13.38 -18.78 7.93
CA LEU A 404 -13.08 -19.45 6.68
C LEU A 404 -11.61 -19.93 6.62
N PRO A 405 -11.32 -21.00 5.83
CA PRO A 405 -9.97 -21.53 5.69
C PRO A 405 -8.92 -20.47 5.28
N THR A 406 -8.04 -20.11 6.22
CA THR A 406 -6.99 -19.11 6.02
C THR A 406 -5.60 -19.75 6.14
N PRO A 407 -4.65 -19.49 5.22
CA PRO A 407 -3.29 -19.99 5.39
C PRO A 407 -2.59 -19.30 6.55
N THR A 408 -1.83 -20.07 7.34
CA THR A 408 -0.90 -19.49 8.33
C THR A 408 0.18 -18.68 7.61
N PHE A 409 0.94 -17.86 8.33
CA PHE A 409 2.00 -17.05 7.71
C PHE A 409 3.00 -17.88 6.90
N ILE A 410 3.54 -18.95 7.52
CA ILE A 410 4.49 -19.87 6.86
C ILE A 410 3.82 -20.58 5.68
N GLU A 411 2.56 -21.00 5.85
CA GLU A 411 1.83 -21.66 4.78
C GLU A 411 1.57 -20.73 3.59
N TYR A 412 1.23 -19.46 3.83
CA TYR A 412 1.05 -18.43 2.82
C TYR A 412 2.30 -18.31 1.94
N VAL A 413 3.46 -18.17 2.58
CA VAL A 413 4.74 -18.00 1.89
C VAL A 413 5.12 -19.26 1.11
N TRP A 414 5.16 -20.42 1.78
CA TRP A 414 5.71 -21.65 1.18
C TRP A 414 4.77 -22.32 0.19
N ARG A 415 3.45 -22.27 0.40
CA ARG A 415 2.49 -22.94 -0.49
C ARG A 415 1.95 -22.04 -1.59
N TYR A 416 1.98 -20.72 -1.40
CA TYR A 416 1.36 -19.79 -2.35
C TYR A 416 2.34 -18.75 -2.90
N ALA A 417 3.02 -17.98 -2.05
CA ALA A 417 3.88 -16.90 -2.53
C ALA A 417 5.09 -17.43 -3.32
N ILE A 418 5.83 -18.41 -2.80
CA ILE A 418 6.98 -19.00 -3.49
C ILE A 418 6.56 -19.75 -4.77
N PRO A 419 5.52 -20.59 -4.79
CA PRO A 419 5.20 -21.34 -6.01
C PRO A 419 4.48 -20.54 -7.09
N PHE A 420 3.72 -19.49 -6.74
CA PHE A 420 2.91 -18.73 -7.70
C PHE A 420 3.38 -17.29 -7.89
N LEU A 421 3.67 -16.56 -6.81
CA LEU A 421 4.05 -15.14 -6.92
C LEU A 421 5.52 -14.97 -7.31
N LEU A 422 6.46 -15.69 -6.68
CA LEU A 422 7.89 -15.57 -6.98
C LEU A 422 8.22 -15.81 -8.48
N PRO A 423 7.63 -16.81 -9.18
CA PRO A 423 7.79 -16.92 -10.62
C PRO A 423 7.30 -15.70 -11.39
N VAL A 424 6.23 -15.05 -10.96
CA VAL A 424 5.73 -13.80 -11.56
C VAL A 424 6.70 -12.65 -11.33
N LEU A 425 7.32 -12.58 -10.13
CA LEU A 425 8.36 -11.60 -9.83
C LEU A 425 9.61 -11.83 -10.69
N ILE A 426 10.07 -13.08 -10.82
CA ILE A 426 11.18 -13.46 -11.70
C ILE A 426 10.86 -13.12 -13.16
N LEU A 427 9.64 -13.41 -13.62
CA LEU A 427 9.21 -13.11 -14.99
C LEU A 427 9.16 -11.60 -15.24
N THR A 428 8.66 -10.83 -14.27
CA THR A 428 8.63 -9.37 -14.32
C THR A 428 10.05 -8.81 -14.38
N TRP A 429 10.95 -9.30 -13.54
CA TRP A 429 12.36 -8.96 -13.60
C TRP A 429 12.97 -9.27 -14.96
N PHE A 430 12.86 -10.51 -15.42
CA PHE A 430 13.53 -10.97 -16.63
C PHE A 430 13.03 -10.29 -17.91
N LEU A 431 11.73 -9.98 -18.00
CA LEU A 431 11.14 -9.43 -19.22
C LEU A 431 11.09 -7.90 -19.25
N VAL A 432 10.95 -7.25 -18.08
CA VAL A 432 10.63 -5.82 -18.04
C VAL A 432 11.47 -5.02 -17.05
N ILE A 433 12.49 -5.58 -16.42
CA ILE A 433 13.49 -4.82 -15.64
C ILE A 433 14.84 -4.95 -16.33
#